data_AF-A0A2M7X7Z4-F1
#
_entry.id   AF-A0A2M7X7Z4-F1
#
_cell.length_a   1.000
_cell.length_b   1.000
_cell.length_c   1.000
_cell.angle_alpha   90.00
_cell.angle_beta   90.00
_cell.angle_gamma   90.00
#
_symmetry.space_group_name_H-M   'P 1'
#
loop_
_entity.id
_entity.type
_entity.pdbx_description
1 polymer ?
#
loop_
_entity_poly.entity_id
_entity_poly.type
_entity_poly.pdbx_seq_one_letter_code
_entity_poly.pdbx_strand_id
1 'polypeptide(L)'
;MNLNRRALTGSSLALLAVLLIAVLVLANVLLRGIRLDLTENRLFTLSAGSRQVLAEIPEPINLYFYYSDRGSANLPMLRNYSVRVRELLEEMTQKSHGKIRL
;
A
#
# COMPACT_ATOMS: atom_id res chain seq x y z
N MET A 1 -51.04 0.09 -1.67
CA MET A 1 -50.10 -0.84 -0.99
C MET A 1 -49.65 -0.19 0.30
N ASN A 2 -50.11 -0.67 1.47
CA ASN A 2 -49.62 -0.22 2.76
C ASN A 2 -48.25 -0.85 2.99
N LEU A 3 -47.17 -0.15 2.63
CA LEU A 3 -45.83 -0.66 2.87
C LEU A 3 -45.56 -0.70 4.37
N ASN A 4 -45.30 -1.90 4.90
CA ASN A 4 -44.91 -2.11 6.28
C ASN A 4 -43.54 -1.43 6.50
N ARG A 5 -43.55 -0.28 7.18
CA ARG A 5 -42.37 0.58 7.37
C ARG A 5 -41.17 -0.18 7.93
N ARG A 6 -41.40 -1.17 8.80
CA ARG A 6 -40.35 -2.02 9.37
C ARG A 6 -39.68 -2.93 8.32
N ALA A 7 -40.47 -3.50 7.41
CA ALA A 7 -39.94 -4.33 6.32
C ALA A 7 -39.18 -3.49 5.29
N LEU A 8 -39.68 -2.29 4.99
CA LEU A 8 -38.99 -1.29 4.17
C LEU A 8 -37.63 -0.92 4.75
N THR A 9 -37.57 -0.56 6.04
CA THR A 9 -36.32 -0.20 6.71
C THR A 9 -35.32 -1.37 6.75
N GLY A 10 -35.79 -2.60 6.97
CA GLY A 10 -34.94 -3.79 6.93
C GLY A 10 -34.35 -4.03 5.54
N SER A 11 -35.17 -3.92 4.49
CA SER A 11 -34.72 -4.09 3.11
C SER A 11 -33.74 -3.01 2.65
N SER A 12 -33.95 -1.75 3.06
CA SER A 12 -33.03 -0.66 2.72
C SER A 12 -31.69 -0.80 3.43
N LEU A 13 -31.68 -1.29 4.68
CA LEU A 13 -30.45 -1.55 5.41
C LEU A 13 -29.65 -2.71 4.79
N ALA A 14 -30.33 -3.78 4.38
CA ALA A 14 -29.69 -4.89 3.68
C ALA A 14 -29.09 -4.44 2.34
N LEU A 15 -29.83 -3.65 1.56
CA LEU A 15 -29.33 -3.08 0.30
C LEU A 15 -28.11 -2.18 0.53
N LEU A 16 -28.16 -1.34 1.56
CA LEU A 16 -27.03 -0.47 1.92
C LEU A 16 -25.79 -1.29 2.31
N ALA A 17 -25.96 -2.36 3.08
CA ALA A 17 -24.84 -3.24 3.45
C ALA A 17 -24.20 -3.91 2.22
N VAL A 18 -25.01 -4.41 1.29
CA VAL A 18 -24.53 -4.99 0.03
C VAL A 18 -23.79 -3.94 -0.80
N LEU A 19 -24.36 -2.73 -0.91
CA LEU A 19 -23.76 -1.64 -1.69
C LEU A 19 -22.45 -1.18 -1.07
N LEU A 20 -22.37 -1.09 0.26
CA LEU A 20 -21.12 -0.79 0.97
C LEU A 20 -20.04 -1.83 0.67
N ILE A 21 -20.36 -3.13 0.75
CA ILE A 21 -19.41 -4.21 0.43
C ILE A 21 -18.95 -4.09 -1.02
N ALA A 22 -19.87 -3.88 -1.96
CA ALA A 22 -19.54 -3.70 -3.37
C ALA A 22 -18.58 -2.52 -3.60
N VAL A 23 -18.84 -1.38 -2.96
CA VAL A 23 -17.97 -0.19 -3.04
C VAL A 23 -16.60 -0.47 -2.42
N LEU A 24 -16.53 -1.13 -1.26
CA LEU A 24 -15.25 -1.48 -0.63
C LEU A 24 -14.42 -2.43 -1.49
N VAL A 25 -15.05 -3.45 -2.09
CA VAL A 25 -14.37 -4.37 -3.01
C VAL A 25 -13.89 -3.61 -4.25
N LEU A 26 -14.75 -2.78 -4.84
CA LEU A 26 -14.41 -2.00 -6.03
C LEU A 26 -13.26 -1.02 -5.74
N ALA A 27 -13.29 -0.34 -4.60
CA ALA A 27 -12.23 0.57 -4.16
C ALA A 27 -10.90 -0.18 -3.98
N ASN A 28 -10.91 -1.36 -3.35
CA ASN A 28 -9.70 -2.17 -3.18
C ASN A 28 -9.10 -2.64 -4.51
N VAL A 29 -9.93 -2.93 -5.51
CA VAL A 29 -9.44 -3.34 -6.83
C VAL A 29 -8.92 -2.13 -7.62
N LEU A 30 -9.69 -1.04 -7.68
CA LEU A 30 -9.34 0.13 -8.49
C LEU A 30 -8.18 0.95 -7.92
N LEU A 31 -8.07 1.03 -6.59
CA LEU A 31 -7.01 1.80 -5.92
C LEU A 31 -5.81 0.94 -5.55
N ARG A 32 -5.76 -0.32 -6.01
CA ARG A 32 -4.67 -1.24 -5.69
C ARG A 32 -3.34 -0.68 -6.18
N GLY A 33 -2.39 -0.50 -5.27
CA GLY A 33 -1.05 0.00 -5.59
C GLY A 33 -0.94 1.52 -5.74
N ILE A 34 -2.04 2.27 -5.60
CA ILE A 34 -1.97 3.73 -5.51
C ILE A 34 -1.44 4.10 -4.13
N ARG A 35 -0.18 4.55 -4.06
CA ARG A 35 0.44 5.13 -2.88
C ARG A 35 0.68 6.62 -3.13
N LEU A 36 -0.18 7.47 -2.55
CA LEU A 36 -0.05 8.93 -2.64
C LEU A 36 0.72 9.44 -1.42
N ASP A 37 1.80 10.17 -1.65
CA ASP A 37 2.56 10.84 -0.60
C ASP A 37 2.04 12.28 -0.44
N LEU A 38 1.40 12.51 0.70
CA LEU A 38 0.81 13.79 1.08
C LEU A 38 1.73 14.64 1.97
N THR A 39 2.97 14.21 2.17
CA THR A 39 3.93 14.95 2.99
C THR A 39 4.50 16.15 2.25
N GLU A 40 4.80 17.21 2.99
CA GLU A 40 5.52 18.36 2.48
C GLU A 40 6.88 17.89 1.96
N ASN A 41 7.21 18.23 0.70
CA ASN A 41 8.41 17.77 -0.02
C ASN A 41 8.47 16.27 -0.38
N ARG A 42 7.37 15.51 -0.24
CA ARG A 42 7.29 14.10 -0.65
C ARG A 42 8.36 13.19 -0.01
N LEU A 43 8.46 13.26 1.31
CA LEU A 43 9.48 12.58 2.14
C LEU A 43 9.39 11.04 2.13
N PHE A 44 8.31 10.49 1.59
CA PHE A 44 8.01 9.06 1.53
C PHE A 44 7.83 8.56 0.09
N THR A 45 8.35 9.30 -0.89
CA THR A 45 8.53 8.80 -2.26
C THR A 45 9.97 8.99 -2.73
N LEU A 46 10.34 8.24 -3.77
CA LEU A 46 11.65 8.38 -4.39
C LEU A 46 11.87 9.79 -4.92
N SER A 47 13.11 10.29 -4.78
CA SER A 47 13.51 11.54 -5.41
C SER A 47 13.52 11.42 -6.94
N ALA A 48 13.55 12.55 -7.66
CA ALA A 48 13.71 12.53 -9.12
C ALA A 48 15.01 11.83 -9.54
N GLY A 49 16.11 12.10 -8.84
CA GLY A 49 17.40 11.45 -9.10
C GLY A 49 17.35 9.94 -8.85
N SER A 50 16.72 9.50 -7.76
CA SER A 50 16.55 8.06 -7.48
C SER A 50 15.76 7.35 -8.58
N ARG A 51 14.67 7.98 -9.07
CA ARG A 51 13.92 7.42 -10.21
C ARG A 51 14.75 7.32 -11.48
N GLN A 52 15.59 8.31 -11.76
CA GLN A 52 16.46 8.29 -12.93
C GLN A 52 17.49 7.16 -12.83
N VAL A 53 18.16 7.02 -11.69
CA VAL A 53 19.11 5.92 -11.44
C VAL A 53 18.45 4.56 -11.64
N LEU A 54 17.21 4.37 -11.13
CA LEU A 54 16.47 3.12 -11.30
C LEU A 54 16.11 2.83 -12.77
N ALA A 55 15.85 3.86 -13.57
CA ALA A 55 15.52 3.71 -14.98
C ALA A 55 16.75 3.34 -15.84
N GLU A 56 17.94 3.71 -15.40
CA GLU A 56 19.20 3.49 -16.10
C GLU A 56 19.89 2.16 -15.70
N ILE A 57 19.26 1.34 -14.85
CA ILE A 57 19.80 0.04 -14.43
C ILE A 57 19.99 -0.89 -15.64
N PRO A 58 21.23 -1.28 -15.98
CA PRO A 58 21.50 -2.06 -17.19
C PRO A 58 20.99 -3.51 -17.06
N GLU A 59 21.16 -4.12 -15.89
CA GLU A 59 20.88 -5.55 -15.65
C GLU A 59 20.04 -5.78 -14.39
N PRO A 60 19.33 -6.91 -14.26
CA PRO A 60 18.54 -7.19 -13.07
C PRO A 60 19.39 -7.34 -11.80
N ILE A 61 18.99 -6.67 -10.72
CA ILE A 61 19.64 -6.67 -9.41
C ILE A 61 18.71 -7.36 -8.40
N ASN A 62 19.28 -8.22 -7.55
CA ASN A 62 18.57 -8.82 -6.41
C ASN A 62 18.98 -8.08 -5.13
N LEU A 63 17.99 -7.61 -4.38
CA LEU A 63 18.14 -7.00 -3.07
C LEU A 63 17.71 -8.02 -2.01
N TYR A 64 18.51 -8.18 -0.97
CA TYR A 64 18.19 -9.08 0.13
C TYR A 64 18.05 -8.26 1.40
N PHE A 65 16.84 -8.22 1.94
CA PHE A 65 16.55 -7.50 3.18
C PHE A 65 16.47 -8.46 4.37
N TYR A 66 17.45 -8.37 5.27
CA TYR A 66 17.51 -9.17 6.49
C TYR A 66 17.07 -8.35 7.70
N TYR A 67 16.11 -8.88 8.44
CA TYR A 67 15.59 -8.26 9.65
C TYR A 67 15.12 -9.33 10.64
N SER A 68 15.34 -9.09 11.94
CA SER A 68 14.92 -9.99 13.02
C SER A 68 13.91 -9.32 13.93
N ASP A 69 12.66 -9.81 13.90
CA ASP A 69 11.60 -9.37 14.81
C ASP A 69 11.94 -9.65 16.27
N ARG A 70 12.43 -10.86 16.57
CA ARG A 70 12.76 -11.24 17.95
C ARG A 70 13.97 -10.48 18.47
N GLY A 71 15.01 -10.32 17.63
CA GLY A 71 16.22 -9.60 18.00
C GLY A 71 16.00 -8.11 18.25
N SER A 72 14.96 -7.52 17.66
CA SER A 72 14.59 -6.11 17.83
C SER A 72 13.38 -5.88 18.74
N ALA A 73 12.92 -6.91 19.46
CA ALA A 73 11.74 -6.83 20.32
C ALA A 73 11.80 -5.66 21.32
N ASN A 74 12.96 -5.42 21.92
CA ASN A 74 13.17 -4.37 22.93
C ASN A 74 13.68 -3.05 22.34
N LEU A 75 13.69 -2.90 21.01
CA LEU A 75 14.20 -1.73 20.29
C LEU A 75 13.11 -1.14 19.37
N PRO A 76 12.12 -0.41 19.90
CA PRO A 76 11.00 0.12 19.11
C PRO A 76 11.45 1.00 17.93
N MET A 77 12.50 1.80 18.11
CA MET A 77 13.05 2.62 17.03
C MET A 77 13.54 1.78 15.86
N LEU A 78 14.18 0.64 16.13
CA LEU A 78 14.67 -0.26 15.09
C LEU A 78 13.52 -0.96 14.35
N ARG A 79 12.43 -1.30 15.06
CA ARG A 79 11.20 -1.84 14.45
C ARG A 79 10.58 -0.84 13.47
N ASN A 80 10.43 0.42 13.87
CA ASN A 80 9.87 1.45 12.99
C ASN A 80 10.78 1.73 11.79
N TYR A 81 12.09 1.74 12.01
CA TYR A 81 13.05 1.96 10.94
C TYR A 81 13.09 0.81 9.93
N SER A 82 12.95 -0.44 10.37
CA SER A 82 12.94 -1.60 9.47
C SER A 82 11.75 -1.57 8.51
N VAL A 83 10.58 -1.12 8.99
CA VAL A 83 9.39 -0.89 8.14
C VAL A 83 9.71 0.15 7.07
N ARG A 84 10.30 1.29 7.46
CA ARG A 84 10.65 2.36 6.51
C ARG A 84 11.65 1.90 5.45
N VAL A 85 12.67 1.12 5.84
CA VAL A 85 13.64 0.55 4.90
C VAL A 85 12.95 -0.42 3.94
N ARG A 86 12.10 -1.31 4.44
CA ARG A 86 11.33 -2.25 3.61
C ARG A 86 10.47 -1.51 2.59
N GLU A 87 9.72 -0.50 3.02
CA GLU A 87 8.85 0.30 2.15
C GLU A 87 9.64 1.01 1.05
N LEU A 88 10.82 1.57 1.36
CA LEU A 88 11.71 2.17 0.37
C LEU A 88 12.16 1.15 -0.68
N LEU A 89 12.58 -0.05 -0.25
CA LEU A 89 13.02 -1.12 -1.16
C LEU A 89 11.88 -1.62 -2.06
N GLU A 90 10.67 -1.72 -1.51
CA GLU A 90 9.46 -2.04 -2.28
C GLU A 90 9.15 -0.96 -3.33
N GLU A 91 9.27 0.33 -2.97
CA GLU A 91 9.06 1.42 -3.91
C GLU A 91 10.10 1.40 -5.04
N MET A 92 11.36 1.15 -4.72
CA MET A 92 12.42 0.95 -5.72
C MET A 92 12.08 -0.20 -6.66
N THR A 93 11.64 -1.34 -6.11
CA THR A 93 11.22 -2.52 -6.88
C THR A 93 10.09 -2.16 -7.85
N GLN A 94 9.03 -1.49 -7.37
CA GLN A 94 7.89 -1.08 -8.18
C GLN A 94 8.27 -0.08 -9.30
N LYS A 95 9.23 0.81 -9.06
CA LYS A 95 9.67 1.82 -10.04
C LYS A 95 10.80 1.36 -10.96
N SER A 96 11.39 0.18 -10.70
CA SER A 96 12.50 -0.38 -11.48
C SER A 96 12.07 -1.15 -12.75
N HIS A 97 10.77 -1.25 -13.05
CA HIS A 97 10.25 -2.02 -14.19
C HIS A 97 10.76 -3.48 -14.24
N GLY A 98 10.88 -4.13 -13.08
CA GLY A 98 11.33 -5.52 -12.96
C GLY A 98 12.85 -5.71 -12.98
N LYS A 99 13.63 -4.61 -13.03
CA LYS A 99 15.09 -4.64 -12.90
C LYS A 99 15.56 -4.83 -11.47
N ILE A 100 14.76 -4.47 -10.47
CA ILE A 100 15.04 -4.80 -9.07
C ILE A 100 14.11 -5.92 -8.64
N ARG A 101 14.66 -6.89 -7.91
CA ARG A 101 13.94 -7.97 -7.24
C ARG A 101 14.30 -7.92 -5.76
N LEU A 102 13.29 -7.78 -4.91
CA LEU A 102 13.43 -7.77 -3.44
C LEU A 102 13.01 -9.12 -2.85
#